data_AF-A0A2S5CLG3-F1
#
_entry.id   AF-A0A2S5CLG3-F1
#
_cell.length_a   1.000
_cell.length_b   1.000
_cell.length_c   1.000
_cell.angle_alpha   90.00
_cell.angle_beta   90.00
_cell.angle_gamma   90.00
#
_symmetry.space_group_name_H-M   'P 1'
#
loop_
_entity.id
_entity.type
_entity.pdbx_description
1 polymer ?
#
loop_
_entity_poly.entity_id
_entity_poly.type
_entity_poly.pdbx_seq_one_letter_code
_entity_poly.pdbx_strand_id
1 'polypeptide(L)' 'MISITLRIPADVVESMKAIAPQRGFSGYQALLKAYLSDGLRRDEAQFLLSKEARLIAALKKRGVSESLIAEAERDIAA' A
#
# COMPACT_ATOMS: atom_id res chain seq x y z
N MET A 1 1.30 12.16 -13.82
CA MET A 1 2.04 10.88 -13.93
C MET A 1 3.49 11.20 -14.21
N ILE A 2 4.43 10.49 -13.59
CA ILE A 2 5.85 10.54 -13.93
C ILE A 2 6.15 9.30 -14.76
N SER A 3 6.81 9.47 -15.91
CA SER A 3 7.25 8.36 -16.75
C SER A 3 8.63 7.89 -16.29
N ILE A 4 8.81 6.58 -16.15
CA ILE A 4 10.09 5.97 -15.81
C ILE A 4 10.39 4.84 -16.79
N THR A 5 11.68 4.66 -17.11
CA THR A 5 12.16 3.55 -17.94
C THR A 5 12.90 2.57 -17.04
N LEU A 6 12.50 1.29 -17.07
CA LEU A 6 13.09 0.22 -16.27
C LEU A 6 13.53 -0.92 -17.19
N ARG A 7 14.69 -1.52 -16.91
CA ARG A 7 15.11 -2.78 -17.53
C ARG A 7 14.68 -3.93 -16.62
N ILE A 8 13.95 -4.88 -17.18
CA ILE A 8 13.43 -6.05 -16.48
C ILE A 8 13.88 -7.29 -17.27
N PRO A 9 14.28 -8.39 -16.59
CA PRO A 9 14.59 -9.65 -17.26
C PRO A 9 13.45 -10.14 -18.16
N ALA A 10 13.79 -10.70 -19.32
CA ALA A 10 12.80 -11.09 -20.32
C ALA A 10 11.87 -12.21 -19.80
N ASP A 11 12.42 -13.18 -19.08
CA ASP A 11 11.69 -14.27 -18.42
C ASP A 11 10.66 -13.76 -17.41
N VAL A 12 10.98 -12.68 -16.68
CA VAL A 12 10.05 -12.03 -15.77
C VAL A 12 8.89 -11.39 -16.54
N VAL A 13 9.18 -10.69 -17.64
CA VAL A 13 8.15 -10.08 -18.49
C VAL A 13 7.21 -11.15 -19.08
N GLU A 14 7.76 -12.26 -19.56
CA GLU A 14 6.95 -13.38 -20.08
C GLU A 14 6.08 -14.00 -18.99
N SER A 15 6.62 -14.21 -17.79
CA SER A 15 5.85 -14.68 -16.63
C SER A 15 4.70 -13.73 -16.30
N MET A 16 4.95 -12.41 -16.33
CA MET A 16 3.91 -11.41 -16.05
C MET A 16 2.83 -11.38 -17.13
N LYS A 17 3.18 -11.59 -18.41
CA LYS A 17 2.19 -11.71 -19.50
C LYS A 17 1.28 -12.92 -19.27
N ALA A 18 1.82 -14.04 -18.81
CA ALA A 18 1.01 -15.23 -18.50
C ALA A 18 0.11 -15.04 -17.27
N ILE A 19 0.58 -14.31 -16.25
CA ILE A 19 -0.15 -14.10 -14.98
C ILE A 19 -1.22 -13.01 -15.10
N ALA A 20 -0.97 -11.94 -15.86
CA ALA A 20 -1.89 -10.81 -15.98
C ALA A 20 -3.35 -11.20 -16.27
N PRO A 21 -3.66 -12.02 -17.29
CA PRO A 21 -5.05 -12.41 -17.58
C PRO A 21 -5.65 -13.27 -16.46
N GLN A 22 -4.86 -14.13 -15.81
CA GLN A 22 -5.32 -14.96 -14.69
C GLN A 22 -5.71 -14.13 -13.47
N ARG A 23 -5.12 -12.94 -13.31
CA ARG A 23 -5.47 -11.98 -12.25
C ARG A 23 -6.45 -10.89 -12.71
N GLY A 24 -7.03 -11.02 -13.90
CA GLY A 24 -8.03 -10.08 -14.43
C GLY A 24 -7.47 -8.76 -14.96
N PHE A 25 -6.16 -8.67 -15.20
CA PHE A 25 -5.53 -7.48 -15.79
C PHE A 25 -5.48 -7.58 -17.32
N SER A 26 -5.67 -6.45 -17.99
CA SER A 26 -5.60 -6.33 -19.45
C SER A 26 -4.21 -6.55 -20.04
N GLY A 27 -3.15 -6.51 -19.22
CA GLY A 27 -1.78 -6.78 -19.66
C GLY A 27 -0.75 -6.67 -18.55
N TYR A 28 0.48 -7.08 -18.85
CA TYR A 28 1.57 -7.14 -17.86
C TYR A 28 1.93 -5.77 -17.28
N GLN A 29 1.80 -4.68 -18.04
CA GLN A 29 2.07 -3.33 -17.55
C GLN A 29 1.08 -2.89 -16.47
N ALA A 30 -0.19 -3.30 -16.57
CA ALA A 30 -1.19 -3.03 -15.53
C ALA A 30 -0.90 -3.85 -14.27
N LEU A 31 -0.54 -5.12 -14.44
CA LEU A 31 -0.10 -5.98 -13.34
C LEU A 31 1.15 -5.42 -12.63
N LEU A 32 2.15 -4.92 -13.39
CA LEU A 32 3.37 -4.31 -12.83
C LEU A 32 3.04 -3.13 -11.93
N LYS A 33 2.19 -2.22 -12.41
CA LYS A 33 1.75 -1.05 -11.62
C LYS A 33 1.03 -1.46 -10.35
N ALA A 34 0.20 -2.49 -10.42
CA ALA A 34 -0.51 -3.02 -9.26
C ALA A 34 0.46 -3.62 -8.22
N TYR A 35 1.43 -4.43 -8.65
CA TYR A 35 2.45 -4.99 -7.77
C TYR A 35 3.32 -3.92 -7.12
N LEU A 36 3.79 -2.94 -7.90
CA LEU A 36 4.58 -1.84 -7.37
C LEU A 36 3.77 -1.04 -6.33
N SER A 37 2.50 -0.76 -6.62
CA SER A 37 1.64 -0.01 -5.70
C SER A 37 1.34 -0.79 -4.43
N ASP A 38 1.03 -2.09 -4.53
CA ASP A 38 0.73 -2.91 -3.36
C ASP A 38 1.96 -3.09 -2.47
N GLY A 39 3.12 -3.39 -3.07
CA GLY A 39 4.39 -3.50 -2.35
C GLY A 39 4.74 -2.20 -1.63
N LEU A 40 4.65 -1.07 -2.32
CA LEU A 40 4.97 0.22 -1.73
C LEU A 40 3.99 0.59 -0.60
N ARG A 41 2.69 0.38 -0.75
CA ARG A 41 1.73 0.69 0.33
C ARG A 41 1.99 -0.14 1.60
N ARG A 42 2.44 -1.39 1.45
CA ARG A 42 2.84 -2.23 2.60
C ARG A 42 4.07 -1.63 3.30
N ASP A 43 5.07 -1.23 2.52
CA ASP A 43 6.28 -0.61 3.05
C ASP A 43 5.98 0.77 3.68
N GLU A 44 5.15 1.60 3.05
CA GLU A 44 4.71 2.88 3.62
C GLU A 44 4.02 2.65 4.97
N ALA A 45 3.16 1.63 5.08
CA ALA A 45 2.52 1.28 6.35
C ALA A 45 3.53 0.78 7.40
N GLN A 46 4.62 0.14 6.97
CA GLN A 46 5.64 -0.43 7.85
C GLN A 46 6.79 0.53 8.20
N PHE A 47 7.06 1.53 7.37
CA PHE A 47 8.25 2.39 7.50
C PHE A 47 7.91 3.88 7.59
N LEU A 48 6.82 4.33 6.95
CA LEU A 48 6.45 5.75 6.90
C LEU A 48 5.30 6.12 7.84
N LEU A 49 4.41 5.17 8.17
CA LEU A 49 3.42 5.41 9.22
C LEU A 49 4.14 5.60 10.56
N SER A 50 3.95 6.74 11.22
CA SER A 50 4.52 6.99 12.55
C SER A 50 4.01 5.94 13.56
N LYS A 51 4.73 5.75 14.68
CA LYS A 51 4.30 4.81 15.73
C LYS A 51 2.90 5.14 16.23
N GLU A 52 2.60 6.42 16.31
CA GLU A 52 1.31 6.98 16.73
C GLU A 52 0.22 6.61 15.72
N ALA A 53 0.47 6.78 14.42
CA ALA A 53 -0.49 6.39 13.38
C ALA A 53 -0.77 4.88 13.37
N ARG A 54 0.25 4.03 13.65
CA ARG A 54 0.06 2.56 13.76
C ARG A 54 -0.73 2.19 15.01
N LEU A 55 -0.48 2.88 16.12
CA LEU A 55 -1.22 2.70 17.36
C LEU A 55 -2.70 3.06 17.16
N ILE A 56 -2.99 4.21 16.55
CA ILE A 56 -4.35 4.64 16.21
C ILE A 56 -5.04 3.62 15.31
N ALA A 57 -4.37 3.13 14.27
CA ALA A 57 -4.92 2.10 13.37
C ALA A 57 -5.20 0.78 14.11
N ALA A 58 -4.33 0.36 15.03
CA ALA A 58 -4.52 -0.83 15.84
C ALA A 58 -5.71 -0.70 16.82
N LEU A 59 -5.90 0.49 17.41
CA LEU A 59 -7.04 0.79 18.28
C LEU A 59 -8.36 0.78 17.50
N LYS A 60 -8.41 1.40 16.32
CA LYS A 60 -9.60 1.35 15.44
C LYS A 60 -9.99 -0.09 15.09
N LYS A 61 -9.02 -0.95 14.76
CA LYS A 61 -9.27 -2.39 14.49
C LYS A 61 -9.81 -3.16 15.70
N ARG A 62 -9.56 -2.70 16.92
CA ARG A 62 -10.07 -3.29 18.17
C ARG A 62 -11.44 -2.74 18.57
N GLY A 63 -12.04 -1.87 17.76
CA GLY A 63 -13.38 -1.31 18.01
C GLY A 63 -13.37 0.00 18.80
N VAL A 64 -12.21 0.62 19.00
CA VAL A 64 -12.14 1.97 19.58
C VAL A 64 -12.74 2.96 18.58
N SER A 65 -13.70 3.77 19.04
CA SER A 65 -14.38 4.73 18.18
C SER A 65 -13.45 5.85 17.73
N GLU A 66 -13.64 6.32 16.51
CA GLU A 66 -12.88 7.43 15.94
C GLU A 66 -13.07 8.73 16.73
N SER A 67 -14.27 8.95 17.29
CA SER A 67 -14.56 10.10 18.14
C SER A 67 -13.69 10.13 19.40
N LEU A 68 -13.48 8.98 20.04
CA LEU A 68 -12.67 8.86 21.25
C LEU A 68 -11.18 9.07 20.97
N ILE A 69 -10.70 8.58 19.83
CA ILE A 69 -9.32 8.81 19.39
C ILE A 69 -9.08 10.31 19.12
N ALA A 70 -10.01 10.97 18.44
CA ALA A 70 -9.92 12.41 18.16
C ALA A 70 -10.05 13.29 19.42
N GLU A 71 -10.70 12.80 20.47
CA GLU A 71 -10.73 13.44 21.78
C GLU A 71 -9.38 13.30 22.49
N ALA A 72 -8.83 12.09 22.55
CA ALA A 72 -7.52 11.83 23.13
C ALA A 72 -6.38 12.59 22.41
N GLU A 73 -6.45 12.75 21.08
CA GLU A 73 -5.49 13.57 20.32
C GLU A 73 -5.55 15.05 20.72
N ARG A 74 -6.74 15.58 21.04
CA ARG A 74 -6.91 16.96 21.52
C ARG A 74 -6.36 17.15 22.93
N ASP A 75 -6.50 16.16 23.79
CA ASP A 75 -5.98 16.20 25.17
C ASP A 75 -4.45 16.27 25.23
N ILE A 76 -3.75 15.66 24.27
CA ILE A 76 -2.28 15.68 24.19
C ILE A 76 -1.75 16.98 23.55
N ALA A 77 -2.58 17.68 22.77
CA ALA A 77 -2.22 18.93 22.10
C ALA A 77 -2.42 20.20 22.96
N ALA A 78 -3.05 20.06 24.14
CA ALA A 78 -3.29 21.11 25.13
C ALA A 78 -2.16 21.20 26.17
#